data_AF-A0A9P7UQF0-F1
#
_entry.id   AF-A0A9P7UQF0-F1
#
_cell.length_a   1.000
_cell.length_b   1.000
_cell.length_c   1.000
_cell.angle_alpha   90.00
_cell.angle_beta   90.00
_cell.angle_gamma   90.00
#
_symmetry.space_group_name_H-M   'P 1'
#
loop_
_entity.id
_entity.type
_entity.pdbx_description
1 polymer ?
#
loop_
_entity_poly.entity_id
_entity_poly.type
_entity_poly.pdbx_seq_one_letter_code
_entity_poly.pdbx_strand_id
1 'polypeptide(L)'
;MEEKWKVEVIGFTTDASGKAWKAHHLLTHEYLHIVVPDCYAHQINLIVGDYFKVDKGFLTYSHDAMELITWLRSKRYVLALICRSQIENRQPVCTVIQAVLTRWTAHYLAFLCLLELQPTLQFMAHGDLLKLDNEHQLVTGNKKAKEKGLNMI
;
A
#
# COMPACT_ATOMS: atom_id res chain seq x y z
N MET A 1 -31.24 12.87 13.92
CA MET A 1 -30.87 12.42 12.54
C MET A 1 -32.09 11.80 11.88
N GLU A 2 -32.74 10.85 12.55
CA GLU A 2 -33.95 10.17 12.09
C GLU A 2 -35.10 11.12 11.76
N GLU A 3 -35.45 12.06 12.64
CA GLU A 3 -36.54 13.02 12.39
C GLU A 3 -36.27 13.93 11.18
N LYS A 4 -35.00 14.37 11.03
CA LYS A 4 -34.59 15.27 9.94
C LYS A 4 -34.56 14.56 8.59
N TRP A 5 -34.08 13.32 8.57
CA TRP A 5 -33.84 12.56 7.34
C TRP A 5 -34.94 11.54 7.04
N LYS A 6 -35.88 11.33 7.96
CA LYS A 6 -36.96 10.32 7.89
C LYS A 6 -36.42 8.91 7.63
N VAL A 7 -35.40 8.52 8.40
CA VAL A 7 -34.72 7.21 8.31
C VAL A 7 -34.67 6.56 9.70
N GLU A 8 -34.61 5.23 9.74
CA GLU A 8 -34.31 4.44 10.94
C GLU A 8 -32.84 4.03 10.92
N VAL A 9 -32.11 4.31 12.00
CA VAL A 9 -30.71 3.91 12.13
C VAL A 9 -30.66 2.47 12.63
N ILE A 10 -30.31 1.54 11.75
CA ILE A 10 -30.17 0.12 12.10
C ILE A 10 -28.75 -0.28 12.52
N GLY A 11 -27.77 0.61 12.33
CA GLY A 11 -26.40 0.30 12.68
C GLY A 11 -25.46 1.49 12.68
N PHE A 12 -24.37 1.34 13.43
CA PHE A 12 -23.37 2.37 13.65
C PHE A 12 -21.97 1.74 13.71
N THR A 13 -20.97 2.32 13.05
CA THR A 13 -19.62 1.73 12.99
C THR A 13 -18.57 2.79 13.28
N THR A 14 -17.69 2.53 14.24
CA THR A 14 -16.56 3.40 14.59
C THR A 14 -15.33 2.55 14.92
N ASP A 15 -14.18 3.21 15.14
CA ASP A 15 -13.02 2.51 15.68
C ASP A 15 -13.36 1.84 17.03
N ALA A 16 -12.59 0.82 17.39
CA ALA A 16 -12.75 0.11 18.65
C ALA A 16 -11.88 0.72 19.76
N SER A 17 -11.67 2.05 19.73
CA SER A 17 -10.94 2.70 20.81
C SER A 17 -11.69 2.54 22.13
N GLY A 18 -10.98 2.54 23.28
CA GLY A 18 -11.64 2.30 24.58
C GLY A 18 -12.82 3.23 24.89
N LYS A 19 -12.80 4.47 24.35
CA LYS A 19 -13.92 5.41 24.43
C LYS A 19 -15.08 5.01 23.52
N ALA A 20 -14.79 4.64 22.28
CA ALA A 20 -15.78 4.18 21.33
C ALA A 20 -16.45 2.87 21.79
N TRP A 21 -15.68 1.94 22.36
CA TRP A 21 -16.21 0.69 22.91
C TRP A 21 -17.23 0.92 24.03
N LYS A 22 -16.95 1.84 24.97
CA LYS A 22 -17.93 2.23 26.00
C LYS A 22 -19.18 2.86 25.36
N ALA A 23 -19.01 3.71 24.35
CA ALA A 23 -20.13 4.29 23.62
C ALA A 23 -20.96 3.23 22.89
N HIS A 24 -20.33 2.24 22.27
CA HIS A 24 -21.01 1.11 21.63
C HIS A 24 -21.87 0.37 22.64
N HIS A 25 -21.34 0.06 23.82
CA HIS A 25 -22.09 -0.60 24.89
C HIS A 25 -23.29 0.22 25.37
N LEU A 26 -23.12 1.52 25.58
CA LEU A 26 -24.23 2.38 25.97
C LEU A 26 -25.31 2.44 24.88
N LEU A 27 -24.89 2.55 23.62
CA LEU A 27 -25.79 2.63 22.47
C LEU A 27 -26.59 1.34 22.28
N THR A 28 -25.95 0.16 22.40
CA THR A 28 -26.64 -1.13 22.28
C THR A 28 -27.54 -1.43 23.48
N HIS A 29 -27.23 -0.90 24.67
CA HIS A 29 -28.12 -0.98 25.83
C HIS A 29 -29.35 -0.09 25.70
N GLU A 30 -29.21 1.11 25.14
CA GLU A 30 -30.30 2.05 24.95
C GLU A 30 -31.18 1.69 23.75
N TYR A 31 -30.57 1.15 22.68
CA TYR A 31 -31.22 0.83 21.43
C TYR A 31 -30.90 -0.60 20.97
N LEU A 32 -31.68 -1.56 21.45
CA LEU A 32 -31.48 -3.00 21.17
C LEU A 32 -31.59 -3.39 19.68
N HIS A 33 -32.18 -2.53 18.84
CA HIS A 33 -32.31 -2.78 17.40
C HIS A 33 -31.08 -2.32 16.59
N ILE A 34 -30.14 -1.59 17.22
CA ILE A 34 -28.96 -1.06 16.54
C ILE A 34 -27.80 -2.06 16.62
N VAL A 35 -27.22 -2.38 15.46
CA VAL A 35 -26.01 -3.20 15.37
C VAL A 35 -24.77 -2.30 15.34
N VAL A 36 -23.81 -2.57 16.23
CA VAL A 36 -22.60 -1.74 16.35
C VAL A 36 -21.34 -2.55 16.07
N PRO A 37 -21.03 -2.88 14.79
CA PRO A 37 -19.82 -3.61 14.47
C PRO A 37 -18.59 -2.71 14.60
N ASP A 38 -17.46 -3.32 14.95
CA ASP A 38 -16.18 -2.62 14.95
C ASP A 38 -15.74 -2.24 13.52
N CYS A 39 -15.04 -1.12 13.40
CA CYS A 39 -14.48 -0.70 12.13
C CYS A 39 -13.46 -1.73 11.62
N TYR A 40 -13.77 -2.35 10.47
CA TYR A 40 -12.89 -3.28 9.78
C TYR A 40 -11.47 -2.74 9.59
N ALA A 41 -11.33 -1.50 9.12
CA ALA A 41 -10.01 -0.90 8.87
C ALA A 41 -9.18 -0.78 10.16
N HIS A 42 -9.82 -0.47 11.29
CA HIS A 42 -9.17 -0.42 12.59
C HIS A 42 -8.76 -1.81 13.06
N GLN A 43 -9.64 -2.81 12.94
CA GLN A 43 -9.35 -4.19 13.34
C GLN A 43 -8.18 -4.79 12.55
N ILE A 44 -8.14 -4.58 11.23
CA ILE A 44 -6.98 -4.99 10.41
C ILE A 44 -5.70 -4.28 10.87
N ASN A 45 -5.77 -2.99 11.23
CA ASN A 45 -4.60 -2.27 11.73
C ASN A 45 -4.07 -2.83 13.05
N LEU A 46 -4.94 -3.29 13.95
CA LEU A 46 -4.51 -3.98 15.17
C LEU A 46 -3.83 -5.31 14.84
N ILE A 47 -4.44 -6.13 13.97
CA ILE A 47 -3.89 -7.43 13.56
C ILE A 47 -2.50 -7.27 12.92
N VAL A 48 -2.35 -6.34 11.98
CA VAL A 48 -1.05 -6.08 11.33
C VAL A 48 -0.04 -5.52 12.32
N GLY A 49 -0.49 -4.65 13.24
CA GLY A 49 0.35 -4.15 14.32
C GLY A 49 0.89 -5.28 15.20
N ASP A 50 0.06 -6.26 15.53
CA ASP A 50 0.48 -7.43 16.29
C ASP A 50 1.40 -8.35 15.47
N TYR A 51 1.12 -8.51 14.18
CA TYR A 51 1.99 -9.26 13.25
C TYR A 51 3.41 -8.69 13.21
N PHE A 52 3.56 -7.36 13.15
CA PHE A 52 4.88 -6.71 13.18
C PHE A 52 5.60 -6.78 14.52
N LYS A 53 4.89 -7.03 15.62
CA LYS A 53 5.54 -7.25 16.92
C LYS A 53 6.24 -8.62 16.99
N VAL A 54 5.81 -9.58 16.17
CA VAL A 54 6.40 -10.93 16.13
C VAL A 54 7.83 -10.89 15.56
N ASP A 55 8.02 -10.16 14.47
CA ASP A 55 9.33 -10.00 13.84
C ASP A 55 9.50 -8.58 13.26
N LYS A 56 10.59 -7.92 13.68
CA LYS A 56 10.97 -6.59 13.19
C LYS A 56 11.32 -6.60 11.71
N GLY A 57 11.74 -7.75 11.16
CA GLY A 57 12.05 -7.91 9.74
C GLY A 57 10.86 -7.53 8.84
N PHE A 58 9.62 -7.83 9.25
CA PHE A 58 8.43 -7.46 8.48
C PHE A 58 8.25 -5.95 8.35
N LEU A 59 8.58 -5.19 9.41
CA LEU A 59 8.52 -3.73 9.36
C LEU A 59 9.60 -3.17 8.43
N THR A 60 10.82 -3.73 8.46
CA THR A 60 11.90 -3.35 7.57
C THR A 60 11.54 -3.60 6.11
N TYR A 61 11.10 -4.81 5.74
CA TYR A 61 10.70 -5.11 4.37
C TYR A 61 9.50 -4.26 3.90
N SER A 62 8.54 -3.99 4.78
CA SER A 62 7.41 -3.11 4.45
C SER A 62 7.88 -1.68 4.17
N HIS A 63 8.84 -1.17 4.94
CA HIS A 63 9.44 0.14 4.72
C HIS A 63 10.19 0.19 3.38
N ASP A 64 11.03 -0.81 3.08
CA ASP A 64 11.83 -0.85 1.85
C ASP A 64 10.93 -0.96 0.61
N ALA A 65 9.89 -1.79 0.66
CA ALA A 65 8.89 -1.90 -0.40
C ALA A 65 8.16 -0.57 -0.62
N MET A 66 7.80 0.13 0.46
CA MET A 66 7.19 1.46 0.35
C MET A 66 8.14 2.49 -0.27
N GLU A 67 9.43 2.47 0.10
CA GLU A 67 10.41 3.38 -0.48
C GLU A 67 10.59 3.14 -1.98
N LEU A 68 10.67 1.87 -2.39
CA LEU A 68 10.75 1.49 -3.80
C LEU A 68 9.50 1.94 -4.57
N ILE A 69 8.30 1.71 -4.03
CA ILE A 69 7.04 2.17 -4.62
C ILE A 69 7.02 3.69 -4.77
N THR A 70 7.45 4.43 -3.75
CA THR A 70 7.57 5.89 -3.81
C THR A 70 8.57 6.33 -4.87
N TRP A 71 9.72 5.68 -4.96
CA TRP A 71 10.74 5.99 -5.96
C TRP A 71 10.21 5.73 -7.38
N LEU A 72 9.64 4.55 -7.65
CA LEU A 72 9.05 4.20 -8.94
C LEU A 72 8.00 5.23 -9.38
N ARG A 73 7.10 5.62 -8.47
CA ARG A 73 6.05 6.61 -8.76
C ARG A 73 6.58 8.02 -9.02
N SER A 74 7.74 8.36 -8.48
CA SER A 74 8.39 9.64 -8.76
C SER A 74 8.98 9.72 -10.18
N LYS A 75 9.16 8.58 -10.85
CA LYS A 75 9.83 8.47 -12.15
C LYS A 75 8.86 8.05 -13.26
N ARG A 76 8.15 9.02 -13.83
CA ARG A 76 7.21 8.78 -14.96
C ARG A 76 7.85 8.00 -16.12
N TYR A 77 9.11 8.28 -16.43
CA TYR A 77 9.84 7.56 -17.48
C TYR A 77 10.01 6.07 -17.16
N VAL A 78 10.38 5.71 -15.92
CA VAL A 78 10.52 4.32 -15.48
C VAL A 78 9.17 3.59 -15.52
N LEU A 79 8.08 4.25 -15.09
CA LEU A 79 6.73 3.68 -15.20
C LEU A 79 6.35 3.38 -16.66
N ALA A 80 6.70 4.26 -17.59
CA ALA A 80 6.46 4.03 -19.02
C ALA A 80 7.27 2.85 -19.56
N LEU A 81 8.51 2.68 -19.10
CA LEU A 81 9.35 1.52 -19.46
C LEU A 81 8.77 0.21 -18.92
N ILE A 82 8.29 0.19 -17.67
CA ILE A 82 7.62 -0.97 -17.08
C ILE A 82 6.41 -1.38 -17.92
N CYS A 83 5.51 -0.42 -18.21
CA CYS A 83 4.32 -0.68 -19.01
C CYS A 83 4.67 -1.22 -20.41
N ARG A 84 5.66 -0.61 -21.07
CA ARG A 84 6.14 -1.09 -22.38
C ARG A 84 6.68 -2.52 -22.29
N SER A 85 7.51 -2.81 -21.30
CA SER A 85 8.08 -4.13 -21.09
C SER A 85 7.00 -5.19 -20.85
N GLN A 86 5.96 -4.86 -20.08
CA GLN A 86 4.82 -5.77 -19.87
C GLN A 86 4.07 -6.06 -21.18
N ILE A 87 3.80 -5.04 -21.99
CA ILE A 87 3.12 -5.19 -23.29
C ILE A 87 3.95 -6.04 -24.26
N GLU A 88 5.25 -5.76 -24.39
CA GLU A 88 6.16 -6.48 -25.27
C GLU A 88 6.28 -7.96 -24.88
N ASN A 89 6.27 -8.25 -23.58
CA ASN A 89 6.32 -9.61 -23.03
C ASN A 89 4.94 -10.27 -22.87
N ARG A 90 3.86 -9.64 -23.36
CA ARG A 90 2.46 -10.13 -23.25
C ARG A 90 2.04 -10.46 -21.81
N GLN A 91 2.58 -9.72 -20.84
CA GLN A 91 2.20 -9.83 -19.44
C GLN A 91 0.95 -8.98 -19.15
N PRO A 92 0.12 -9.35 -18.15
CA PRO A 92 -0.92 -8.46 -17.65
C PRO A 92 -0.32 -7.11 -17.23
N VAL A 93 -0.93 -6.01 -17.68
CA VAL A 93 -0.47 -4.67 -17.30
C VAL A 93 -0.81 -4.43 -15.83
N CYS A 94 0.23 -4.26 -15.02
CA CYS A 94 0.12 -3.98 -13.58
C CYS A 94 0.75 -2.62 -13.29
N THR A 95 0.06 -1.77 -12.52
CA THR A 95 0.50 -0.40 -12.24
C THR A 95 0.97 -0.27 -10.79
N VAL A 96 2.04 0.50 -10.57
CA VAL A 96 2.55 0.80 -9.23
C VAL A 96 1.57 1.68 -8.45
N ILE A 97 0.86 1.08 -7.48
CA ILE A 97 -0.06 1.79 -6.59
C ILE A 97 0.65 2.23 -5.31
N GLN A 98 0.22 3.36 -4.75
CA GLN A 98 0.70 3.84 -3.46
C GLN A 98 -0.32 3.52 -2.39
N ALA A 99 0.16 2.93 -1.31
CA ALA A 99 -0.66 2.63 -0.16
C ALA A 99 -1.05 3.92 0.60
N VAL A 100 -2.27 3.95 1.10
CA VAL A 100 -2.72 4.98 2.05
C VAL A 100 -2.34 4.53 3.45
N LEU A 101 -1.65 5.38 4.20
CA LEU A 101 -1.07 5.09 5.52
C LEU A 101 -2.04 4.43 6.51
N THR A 102 -3.32 4.75 6.44
CA THR A 102 -4.33 4.29 7.41
C THR A 102 -5.07 3.02 6.99
N ARG A 103 -4.73 2.42 5.84
CA ARG A 103 -5.46 1.26 5.29
C ARG A 103 -4.50 0.16 4.86
N TRP A 104 -4.27 -0.82 5.72
CA TRP A 104 -3.39 -1.97 5.46
C TRP A 104 -3.77 -2.80 4.24
N THR A 105 -5.04 -2.85 3.85
CA THR A 105 -5.45 -3.48 2.60
C THR A 105 -4.81 -2.79 1.39
N ALA A 106 -4.63 -1.46 1.42
CA ALA A 106 -3.93 -0.75 0.37
C ALA A 106 -2.43 -1.06 0.35
N HIS A 107 -1.80 -1.23 1.52
CA HIS A 107 -0.40 -1.70 1.63
C HIS A 107 -0.25 -3.12 1.04
N TYR A 108 -1.13 -4.04 1.43
CA TYR A 108 -1.15 -5.40 0.92
C TYR A 108 -1.26 -5.43 -0.62
N LEU A 109 -2.23 -4.71 -1.19
CA LEU A 109 -2.38 -4.64 -2.65
C LEU A 109 -1.15 -4.02 -3.32
N ALA A 110 -0.55 -2.99 -2.71
CA ALA A 110 0.64 -2.34 -3.27
C ALA A 110 1.85 -3.28 -3.29
N PHE A 111 2.02 -4.08 -2.24
CA PHE A 111 3.07 -5.10 -2.17
C PHE A 111 2.81 -6.26 -3.13
N LEU A 112 1.56 -6.69 -3.29
CA LEU A 112 1.20 -7.67 -4.32
C LEU A 112 1.52 -7.17 -5.73
N CYS A 113 1.14 -5.94 -6.08
CA CYS A 113 1.50 -5.35 -7.37
C CYS A 113 3.02 -5.28 -7.55
N LEU A 114 3.78 -4.99 -6.50
CA LEU A 114 5.25 -4.97 -6.55
C LEU A 114 5.82 -6.38 -6.81
N LEU A 115 5.25 -7.42 -6.20
CA LEU A 115 5.63 -8.81 -6.44
C LEU A 115 5.30 -9.25 -7.86
N GLU A 116 4.13 -8.87 -8.39
CA GLU A 116 3.76 -9.13 -9.79
C GLU A 116 4.71 -8.44 -10.78
N LEU A 117 5.21 -7.25 -10.42
CA LEU A 117 6.18 -6.49 -11.20
C LEU A 117 7.62 -6.98 -11.05
N GLN A 118 7.91 -7.85 -10.08
CA GLN A 118 9.28 -8.30 -9.78
C GLN A 118 10.02 -8.84 -11.01
N PRO A 119 9.44 -9.72 -11.85
CA PRO A 119 10.15 -10.26 -13.01
C PRO A 119 10.48 -9.16 -14.04
N THR A 120 9.55 -8.23 -14.27
CA THR A 120 9.74 -7.09 -15.17
C THR A 120 10.83 -6.16 -14.65
N LEU A 121 10.81 -5.83 -13.36
CA LEU A 121 11.80 -4.97 -12.72
C LEU A 121 13.20 -5.60 -12.76
N GLN A 122 13.32 -6.90 -12.46
CA GLN A 122 14.58 -7.63 -12.53
C GLN A 122 15.13 -7.72 -13.96
N PHE A 123 14.26 -7.97 -14.95
CA PHE A 123 14.64 -7.98 -16.36
C PHE A 123 15.17 -6.62 -16.80
N MET A 124 14.45 -5.54 -16.45
CA MET A 124 14.86 -4.17 -16.77
C MET A 124 16.18 -3.81 -16.08
N ALA A 125 16.32 -4.14 -14.79
CA ALA A 125 17.53 -3.92 -14.00
C ALA A 125 18.75 -4.59 -14.64
N HIS A 126 18.63 -5.89 -14.94
CA HIS A 126 19.70 -6.65 -15.58
C HIS A 126 20.06 -6.09 -16.95
N GLY A 127 19.06 -5.74 -17.77
CA GLY A 127 19.26 -5.13 -19.07
C GLY A 127 19.94 -3.76 -19.00
N ASP A 128 19.72 -2.98 -17.93
CA ASP A 128 20.36 -1.68 -17.75
C ASP A 128 21.81 -1.81 -17.28
N LEU A 129 22.11 -2.78 -16.40
CA LEU A 129 23.47 -3.07 -15.92
C LEU A 129 24.42 -3.51 -17.05
N LEU A 130 23.90 -4.10 -18.12
CA LEU A 130 24.69 -4.52 -19.28
C LEU A 130 25.01 -3.38 -20.26
N LYS A 131 24.40 -2.19 -20.07
CA LYS A 131 24.64 -1.02 -20.93
C LYS A 131 25.84 -0.21 -20.44
N LEU A 132 26.46 0.52 -21.36
CA LEU A 132 27.48 1.51 -21.04
C LEU A 132 26.91 2.61 -20.12
N ASP A 133 27.74 3.21 -19.27
CA ASP A 133 27.36 4.20 -18.24
C ASP A 133 26.55 5.41 -18.76
N ASN A 134 26.69 5.73 -20.05
CA ASN A 134 25.98 6.80 -20.73
C ASN A 134 24.60 6.40 -21.27
N GLU A 135 24.24 5.11 -21.21
CA GLU A 135 23.01 4.53 -21.77
C GLU A 135 22.06 3.96 -20.69
N HIS A 136 22.39 4.10 -19.41
CA HIS A 136 21.53 3.68 -18.30
C HIS A 136 20.21 4.47 -18.31
N GLN A 137 19.09 3.75 -18.31
CA GLN A 137 17.74 4.28 -18.42
C GLN A 137 17.01 4.32 -17.07
N LEU A 138 17.42 3.49 -16.11
CA LEU A 138 16.77 3.40 -14.79
C LEU A 138 17.38 4.39 -13.79
N VAL A 139 18.71 4.53 -13.81
CA VAL A 139 19.46 5.38 -12.88
C VAL A 139 19.85 6.70 -13.56
N THR A 140 18.92 7.66 -13.52
CA THR A 140 19.11 8.98 -14.16
C THR A 140 19.05 10.13 -13.16
N GLY A 141 19.85 11.18 -13.39
CA GLY A 141 19.87 12.41 -12.58
C GLY A 141 21.23 12.77 -12.00
N ASN A 142 21.23 13.64 -10.98
CA ASN A 142 22.43 14.07 -10.27
C ASN A 142 23.02 12.94 -9.39
N LYS A 143 24.24 13.11 -8.88
CA LYS A 143 24.97 12.07 -8.13
C LYS A 143 24.14 11.44 -7.00
N LYS A 144 23.43 12.25 -6.21
CA LYS A 144 22.56 11.79 -5.12
C LYS A 144 21.37 10.97 -5.62
N ALA A 145 20.75 11.36 -6.73
CA ALA A 145 19.66 10.61 -7.36
C ALA A 145 20.17 9.29 -7.97
N LYS A 146 21.39 9.28 -8.51
CA LYS A 146 22.03 8.07 -9.02
C LYS A 146 22.36 7.07 -7.92
N GLU A 147 22.98 7.52 -6.83
CA GLU A 147 23.25 6.70 -5.64
C GLU A 147 21.96 6.11 -5.06
N LYS A 148 20.90 6.92 -4.96
CA LYS A 148 19.59 6.41 -4.51
C LYS A 148 19.01 5.38 -5.48
N GLY A 149 19.12 5.60 -6.80
CA GLY A 149 18.63 4.65 -7.81
C GLY A 149 19.35 3.31 -7.75
N LEU A 150 20.68 3.32 -7.58
CA LEU A 150 21.49 2.10 -7.44
C LEU A 150 21.13 1.28 -6.20
N ASN A 151 20.74 1.94 -5.10
CA ASN A 151 20.28 1.23 -3.90
C ASN A 151 18.86 0.64 -4.03
N MET A 152 18.12 1.01 -5.09
CA MET A 152 16.72 0.59 -5.32
C MET A 152 16.61 -0.55 -6.36
N ILE A 153 17.71 -0.86 -7.05
CA ILE A 153 17.80 -1.84 -8.15
C ILE A 153 18.67 -3.00 -7.69
#